data_AF-A0A545SM62-F1
#
_entry.id   AF-A0A545SM62-F1
#
_cell.length_a   1.000
_cell.length_b   1.000
_cell.length_c   1.000
_cell.angle_alpha   90.00
_cell.angle_beta   90.00
_cell.angle_gamma   90.00
#
_symmetry.space_group_name_H-M   'P 1'
#
loop_
_entity.id
_entity.type
_entity.pdbx_description
1 polymer ?
#
loop_
_entity_poly.entity_id
_entity_poly.type
_entity_poly.pdbx_seq_one_letter_code
_entity_poly.pdbx_strand_id
1 'polypeptide(L)'
;MAPLFLSVLWIGRARFPTQSSVVVLGSTVIILCGHALFSALSHAQISSTDPICDALTQRGIHPAICEGAISYLDKDSSHGLKKVADKFLNTEALPDIALLMGLALLAPIIFVLQHHIARTVALATALSGAALLPLFFVAVDWGRFVSVQIFGFSVLMMVGYLTGAVREKRQITPGQILVCLVIGLIFSIGHVKGVSTLGALSSLYLILQ
;
A
#
# COMPACT_ATOMS: atom_id res chain seq x y z
N MET A 1 -3.56 -7.15 -3.06
CA MET A 1 -4.99 -6.76 -2.91
C MET A 1 -5.93 -7.95 -2.73
N ALA A 2 -5.74 -9.10 -3.41
CA ALA A 2 -6.63 -10.26 -3.23
C ALA A 2 -6.84 -10.70 -1.76
N PRO A 3 -5.78 -10.79 -0.90
CA PRO A 3 -5.96 -11.20 0.50
C PRO A 3 -6.85 -10.23 1.31
N LEU A 4 -6.76 -8.94 1.03
CA LEU A 4 -7.62 -7.91 1.63
C LEU A 4 -9.08 -8.12 1.22
N PHE A 5 -9.34 -8.33 -0.07
CA PHE A 5 -10.70 -8.53 -0.57
C PHE A 5 -11.34 -9.80 -0.01
N LEU A 6 -10.60 -10.90 0.02
CA LEU A 6 -11.04 -12.15 0.64
C LEU A 6 -11.32 -11.97 2.13
N SER A 7 -10.49 -11.19 2.82
CA SER A 7 -10.68 -10.84 4.24
C SER A 7 -11.95 -10.03 4.47
N VAL A 8 -12.24 -9.06 3.61
CA VAL A 8 -13.49 -8.27 3.65
C VAL A 8 -14.71 -9.16 3.44
N LEU A 9 -14.70 -10.04 2.42
CA LEU A 9 -15.78 -10.99 2.18
C LEU A 9 -16.00 -11.92 3.36
N TRP A 10 -14.91 -12.40 3.97
CA TRP A 10 -14.96 -13.29 5.12
C TRP A 10 -15.55 -12.64 6.36
N ILE A 11 -15.10 -11.42 6.71
CA ILE A 11 -15.64 -10.68 7.87
C ILE A 11 -17.10 -10.30 7.62
N GLY A 12 -17.41 -9.88 6.39
CA GLY A 12 -18.76 -9.51 5.96
C GLY A 12 -19.74 -10.67 5.79
N ARG A 13 -19.30 -11.93 5.90
CA ARG A 13 -20.09 -13.14 5.58
C ARG A 13 -21.47 -13.19 6.24
N ALA A 14 -21.61 -12.61 7.45
CA ALA A 14 -22.87 -12.57 8.19
C ALA A 14 -23.96 -11.68 7.53
N ARG A 15 -23.58 -10.82 6.57
CA ARG A 15 -24.48 -9.93 5.83
C ARG A 15 -24.80 -10.43 4.43
N PHE A 16 -24.14 -11.49 3.95
CA PHE A 16 -24.44 -12.06 2.64
C PHE A 16 -25.58 -13.07 2.74
N PRO A 17 -26.50 -13.10 1.76
CA PRO A 17 -27.69 -13.94 1.80
C PRO A 17 -27.35 -15.44 1.76
N THR A 18 -26.23 -15.83 1.15
CA THR A 18 -25.79 -17.24 1.08
C THR A 18 -24.27 -17.38 1.14
N GLN A 19 -23.78 -18.48 1.74
CA GLN A 19 -22.35 -18.82 1.74
C GLN A 19 -21.81 -19.05 0.32
N SER A 20 -22.65 -19.51 -0.61
CA SER A 20 -22.27 -19.70 -2.01
C SER A 20 -21.83 -18.38 -2.67
N SER A 21 -22.44 -17.25 -2.31
CA SER A 21 -22.08 -15.94 -2.87
C SER A 21 -20.65 -15.53 -2.49
N VAL A 22 -20.24 -15.81 -1.26
CA VAL A 22 -18.88 -15.51 -0.76
C VAL A 22 -17.84 -16.35 -1.49
N VAL A 23 -18.12 -17.64 -1.70
CA VAL A 23 -17.21 -18.56 -2.42
C VAL A 23 -17.06 -18.15 -3.88
N VAL A 24 -18.17 -17.82 -4.56
CA VAL A 24 -18.16 -17.40 -5.98
C VAL A 24 -17.42 -16.08 -6.17
N LEU A 25 -17.68 -15.08 -5.33
CA LEU A 25 -16.95 -13.81 -5.38
C LEU A 25 -15.46 -13.99 -5.07
N GLY A 26 -15.14 -14.80 -4.06
CA GLY A 26 -13.77 -15.10 -3.68
C GLY A 26 -12.99 -15.82 -4.79
N SER A 27 -13.57 -16.85 -5.41
CA SER A 27 -12.95 -17.56 -6.53
C SER A 27 -12.76 -16.66 -7.74
N THR A 28 -13.75 -15.83 -8.06
CA THR A 28 -13.67 -14.85 -9.16
C THR A 28 -12.48 -13.90 -8.97
N VAL A 29 -12.30 -13.35 -7.76
CA VAL A 29 -11.16 -12.46 -7.47
C VAL A 29 -9.82 -13.18 -7.56
N ILE A 30 -9.73 -14.42 -7.08
CA ILE A 30 -8.49 -15.22 -7.21
C ILE A 30 -8.14 -15.44 -8.67
N ILE A 31 -9.13 -15.81 -9.50
CA ILE A 31 -8.94 -16.03 -10.94
C ILE A 31 -8.48 -14.74 -11.63
N LEU A 32 -9.15 -13.62 -11.37
CA LEU A 32 -8.80 -12.33 -11.97
C LEU A 32 -7.39 -11.87 -11.56
N CYS A 33 -7.02 -12.04 -10.29
CA CYS A 33 -5.67 -11.72 -9.83
C CYS A 33 -4.62 -12.66 -10.43
N GLY A 34 -4.92 -13.95 -10.57
CA GLY A 34 -4.05 -14.91 -11.25
C GLY A 34 -3.83 -14.55 -12.71
N HIS A 35 -4.90 -14.17 -13.42
CA HIS A 35 -4.83 -13.71 -14.81
C HIS A 35 -4.00 -12.42 -14.93
N ALA A 36 -4.24 -11.43 -14.07
CA ALA A 36 -3.47 -10.18 -14.07
C ALA A 36 -1.97 -10.44 -13.80
N LEU A 37 -1.65 -11.32 -12.85
CA LEU A 37 -0.27 -11.73 -12.57
C LEU A 37 0.37 -12.43 -13.77
N PHE A 38 -0.32 -13.39 -14.38
CA PHE A 38 0.17 -14.08 -15.57
C PHE A 38 0.41 -13.12 -16.74
N SER A 39 -0.52 -12.18 -16.96
CA SER A 39 -0.37 -11.14 -17.97
C SER A 39 0.85 -10.25 -17.69
N ALA A 40 1.07 -9.86 -16.42
CA ALA A 40 2.22 -9.05 -16.04
C ALA A 40 3.54 -9.81 -16.24
N LEU A 41 3.59 -11.10 -15.92
CA LEU A 41 4.80 -11.92 -16.10
C LEU A 41 5.11 -12.20 -17.58
N SER A 42 4.08 -12.40 -18.41
CA SER A 42 4.25 -12.66 -19.85
C SER A 42 4.66 -11.41 -20.65
N HIS A 43 4.42 -10.21 -20.12
CA HIS A 43 4.72 -8.93 -20.76
C HIS A 43 5.62 -8.05 -19.89
N ALA A 44 6.45 -8.68 -19.06
CA ALA A 44 7.20 -7.98 -18.00
C ALA A 44 8.26 -7.01 -18.52
N GLN A 45 8.73 -7.20 -19.76
CA GLN A 45 9.87 -6.45 -20.29
C GLN A 45 9.59 -5.95 -21.69
N ILE A 46 9.85 -4.65 -21.90
CA ILE A 46 9.95 -4.05 -23.23
C ILE A 46 11.43 -3.77 -23.54
N SER A 47 11.80 -3.75 -24.82
CA SER A 47 13.19 -3.53 -25.23
C SER A 47 13.67 -2.09 -25.00
N SER A 48 12.77 -1.11 -25.07
CA SER A 48 13.06 0.29 -24.77
C SER A 48 11.77 1.02 -24.35
N THR A 49 11.93 2.01 -23.46
CA THR A 49 10.87 2.92 -23.02
C THR A 49 10.74 4.16 -23.89
N ASP A 50 11.70 4.42 -24.79
CA ASP A 50 11.78 5.63 -25.62
C ASP A 50 10.50 5.84 -26.45
N PRO A 51 9.93 4.82 -27.14
CA PRO A 51 8.72 5.03 -27.95
C PRO A 51 7.51 5.50 -27.13
N ILE A 52 7.43 5.07 -25.86
CA ILE A 52 6.36 5.48 -24.95
C ILE A 52 6.59 6.94 -24.53
N CYS A 53 7.82 7.28 -24.18
CA CYS A 53 8.20 8.61 -23.75
C CYS A 53 8.08 9.65 -24.86
N ASP A 54 8.49 9.31 -26.08
CA ASP A 54 8.33 10.16 -27.26
C ASP A 54 6.85 10.42 -27.54
N ALA A 55 6.01 9.38 -27.49
CA ALA A 55 4.57 9.53 -27.72
C ALA A 55 3.87 10.40 -26.65
N LEU A 56 4.31 10.33 -25.38
CA LEU A 56 3.77 11.16 -24.29
C LEU A 56 4.25 12.61 -24.40
N THR A 57 5.54 12.82 -24.67
CA THR A 57 6.12 14.16 -24.79
C THR A 57 5.62 14.90 -26.02
N GLN A 58 5.40 14.21 -27.15
CA GLN A 58 4.73 14.77 -28.34
C GLN A 58 3.29 15.23 -28.06
N ARG A 59 2.63 14.69 -27.03
CA ARG A 59 1.30 15.13 -26.56
C ARG A 59 1.37 16.25 -25.52
N GLY A 60 2.55 16.84 -25.31
CA GLY A 60 2.76 17.94 -24.36
C GLY A 60 2.86 17.50 -22.90
N ILE A 61 3.03 16.20 -22.63
CA ILE A 61 3.25 15.72 -21.26
C ILE A 61 4.71 15.99 -20.86
N HIS A 62 4.92 16.52 -19.65
CA HIS A 62 6.24 16.85 -19.15
C HIS A 62 7.18 15.63 -19.10
N PRO A 63 8.44 15.72 -19.58
CA PRO A 63 9.38 14.58 -19.65
C PRO A 63 9.60 13.84 -18.33
N ALA A 64 9.46 14.52 -17.20
CA ALA A 64 9.58 13.93 -15.87
C ALA A 64 8.62 12.74 -15.62
N ILE A 65 7.54 12.59 -16.40
CA ILE A 65 6.66 11.41 -16.31
C ILE A 65 7.41 10.10 -16.62
N CYS A 66 8.48 10.18 -17.41
CA CYS A 66 9.29 9.06 -17.82
C CYS A 66 10.25 8.56 -16.73
N GLU A 67 10.61 9.40 -15.75
CA GLU A 67 11.53 9.04 -14.65
C GLU A 67 10.90 8.07 -13.62
N GLY A 68 9.58 7.88 -13.67
CA GLY A 68 8.83 7.05 -12.74
C GLY A 68 8.69 5.60 -13.21
N ALA A 69 7.47 5.06 -13.06
CA ALA A 69 7.15 3.67 -13.39
C ALA A 69 7.46 3.29 -14.85
N ILE A 70 7.48 4.27 -15.77
CA ILE A 70 7.82 4.02 -17.18
C ILE A 70 9.28 3.60 -17.32
N SER A 71 10.23 4.30 -16.68
CA SER A 71 11.66 3.93 -16.69
C SER A 71 12.00 2.55 -16.11
N TYR A 72 11.03 1.88 -15.48
CA TYR A 72 11.19 0.52 -14.94
C TYR A 72 10.73 -0.57 -15.91
N LEU A 73 10.06 -0.23 -17.03
CA LEU A 73 9.53 -1.21 -17.98
C LEU A 73 10.61 -1.88 -18.83
N ASP A 74 11.76 -1.23 -19.03
CA ASP A 74 12.93 -1.81 -19.72
C ASP A 74 13.90 -2.51 -18.75
N LYS A 75 13.59 -2.51 -17.44
CA LYS A 75 14.43 -3.11 -16.40
C LYS A 75 13.93 -4.51 -16.05
N ASP A 76 14.88 -5.36 -15.67
CA ASP A 76 14.59 -6.72 -15.22
C ASP A 76 14.51 -6.81 -13.68
N SER A 77 14.21 -8.01 -13.18
CA SER A 77 14.17 -8.27 -11.74
C SER A 77 15.54 -8.09 -11.07
N SER A 78 16.64 -8.29 -11.80
CA SER A 78 18.00 -8.12 -11.27
C SER A 78 18.28 -6.66 -10.92
N HIS A 79 17.82 -5.71 -11.75
CA HIS A 79 17.87 -4.28 -11.47
C HIS A 79 17.09 -3.92 -10.19
N GLY A 80 15.89 -4.48 -10.02
CA GLY A 80 15.06 -4.27 -8.83
C GLY A 80 15.74 -4.75 -7.55
N LEU A 81 16.25 -5.98 -7.56
CA LEU A 81 16.98 -6.56 -6.43
C LEU A 81 18.24 -5.76 -6.08
N LYS A 82 19.00 -5.32 -7.09
CA LYS A 82 20.17 -4.48 -6.89
C LYS A 82 19.79 -3.15 -6.23
N LYS A 83 18.74 -2.47 -6.71
CA LYS A 83 18.28 -1.22 -6.08
C LYS A 83 17.79 -1.41 -4.64
N VAL A 84 17.13 -2.54 -4.34
CA VAL A 84 16.72 -2.86 -2.97
C VAL A 84 17.97 -3.08 -2.09
N ALA A 85 18.93 -3.87 -2.56
CA ALA A 85 20.19 -4.09 -1.85
C ALA A 85 20.96 -2.79 -1.62
N ASP A 86 21.07 -1.93 -2.63
CA ASP A 86 21.73 -0.62 -2.53
C ASP A 86 21.05 0.27 -1.47
N LYS A 87 19.71 0.21 -1.34
CA LYS A 87 18.99 0.94 -0.29
C LYS A 87 19.21 0.35 1.10
N PHE A 88 19.20 -0.97 1.27
CA PHE A 88 19.42 -1.60 2.57
C PHE A 88 20.87 -1.49 3.06
N LEU A 89 21.83 -1.49 2.14
CA LEU A 89 23.25 -1.34 2.44
C LEU A 89 23.64 0.14 2.68
N ASN A 90 22.84 1.08 2.20
CA ASN A 90 23.04 2.49 2.49
C ASN A 90 22.58 2.82 3.93
N THR A 91 23.53 3.01 4.83
CA THR A 91 23.28 3.35 6.23
C THR A 91 22.54 4.68 6.41
N GLU A 92 22.70 5.63 5.48
CA GLU A 92 21.98 6.91 5.50
C GLU A 92 20.49 6.74 5.22
N ALA A 93 20.08 5.68 4.53
CA ALA A 93 18.67 5.39 4.23
C ALA A 93 17.96 4.60 5.35
N LEU A 94 18.71 4.00 6.29
CA LEU A 94 18.13 3.17 7.36
C LEU A 94 17.13 3.92 8.27
N PRO A 95 17.36 5.18 8.68
CA PRO A 95 16.39 5.92 9.50
C PRO A 95 15.04 6.08 8.79
N ASP A 96 15.05 6.38 7.49
CA ASP A 96 13.84 6.53 6.69
C ASP A 96 13.10 5.20 6.55
N ILE A 97 13.85 4.11 6.35
CA ILE A 97 13.30 2.74 6.30
C ILE A 97 12.64 2.38 7.63
N ALA A 98 13.35 2.60 8.73
CA ALA A 98 12.87 2.31 10.06
C ALA A 98 11.62 3.14 10.40
N LEU A 99 11.59 4.42 9.99
CA LEU A 99 10.43 5.28 10.15
C LEU A 99 9.25 4.79 9.30
N LEU A 100 9.45 4.44 8.04
CA LEU A 100 8.40 3.91 7.16
C LEU A 100 7.81 2.59 7.69
N MET A 101 8.68 1.65 8.07
CA MET A 101 8.28 0.38 8.67
C MET A 101 7.60 0.59 10.01
N GLY A 102 8.14 1.49 10.82
CA GLY A 102 7.56 1.93 12.09
C GLY A 102 6.15 2.46 11.89
N LEU A 103 5.92 3.42 11.00
CA LEU A 103 4.61 3.99 10.71
C LEU A 103 3.63 2.93 10.17
N ALA A 104 4.09 2.05 9.28
CA ALA A 104 3.27 0.98 8.70
C ALA A 104 2.79 -0.04 9.75
N LEU A 105 3.60 -0.28 10.80
CA LEU A 105 3.29 -1.23 11.88
C LEU A 105 2.61 -0.57 13.09
N LEU A 106 3.00 0.66 13.43
CA LEU A 106 2.51 1.40 14.60
C LEU A 106 1.03 1.72 14.48
N ALA A 107 0.56 2.16 13.32
CA ALA A 107 -0.85 2.51 13.15
C ALA A 107 -1.79 1.30 13.44
N PRO A 108 -1.56 0.10 12.85
CA PRO A 108 -2.29 -1.10 13.23
C PRO A 108 -2.14 -1.49 14.70
N ILE A 109 -0.93 -1.41 15.27
CA ILE A 109 -0.68 -1.83 16.67
C ILE A 109 -1.41 -0.92 17.66
N ILE A 110 -1.26 0.41 17.52
CA ILE A 110 -1.94 1.39 18.39
C ILE A 110 -3.44 1.17 18.33
N PHE A 111 -3.98 0.95 17.14
CA PHE A 111 -5.40 0.69 16.95
C PHE A 111 -5.84 -0.61 17.67
N VAL A 112 -5.09 -1.71 17.51
CA VAL A 112 -5.37 -2.99 18.19
C VAL A 112 -5.37 -2.85 19.71
N LEU A 113 -4.45 -2.05 20.27
CA LEU A 113 -4.40 -1.80 21.71
C LEU A 113 -5.63 -1.03 22.21
N GLN A 114 -6.19 -0.13 21.38
CA GLN A 114 -7.36 0.70 21.72
C GLN A 114 -8.71 0.02 21.50
N HIS A 115 -8.76 -1.15 20.84
CA HIS A 115 -10.00 -1.80 20.44
C HIS A 115 -10.11 -3.26 20.91
N HIS A 116 -11.33 -3.73 21.15
CA HIS A 116 -11.62 -5.15 21.18
C HIS A 116 -11.82 -5.62 19.75
N ILE A 117 -10.88 -6.43 19.27
CA ILE A 117 -10.87 -6.94 17.91
C ILE A 117 -11.14 -8.43 17.96
N ALA A 118 -12.16 -8.90 17.24
CA ALA A 118 -12.40 -10.32 17.07
C ALA A 118 -11.18 -11.00 16.44
N ARG A 119 -10.87 -12.23 16.89
CA ARG A 119 -9.72 -13.01 16.38
C ARG A 119 -9.72 -13.12 14.85
N THR A 120 -10.90 -13.16 14.23
CA THR A 120 -11.07 -13.19 12.77
C THR A 120 -10.55 -11.94 12.07
N VAL A 121 -10.85 -10.75 12.61
CA VAL A 121 -10.39 -9.47 12.06
C VAL A 121 -8.88 -9.28 12.27
N ALA A 122 -8.37 -9.70 13.44
CA ALA A 122 -6.94 -9.69 13.72
C ALA A 122 -6.16 -10.61 12.76
N LEU A 123 -6.65 -11.84 12.54
CA LEU A 123 -6.05 -12.78 11.60
C LEU A 123 -6.11 -12.26 10.16
N ALA A 124 -7.25 -11.73 9.73
CA ALA A 124 -7.43 -11.12 8.41
C ALA A 124 -6.43 -9.97 8.16
N THR A 125 -6.23 -9.12 9.17
CA THR A 125 -5.25 -8.03 9.12
C THR A 125 -3.82 -8.56 9.00
N ALA A 126 -3.46 -9.54 9.83
CA ALA A 126 -2.14 -10.16 9.81
C ALA A 126 -1.84 -10.84 8.47
N LEU A 127 -2.79 -11.61 7.92
CA LEU A 127 -2.65 -12.27 6.62
C LEU A 127 -2.54 -11.26 5.48
N SER A 128 -3.31 -10.18 5.52
CA SER A 128 -3.23 -9.12 4.51
C SER A 128 -1.87 -8.42 4.52
N GLY A 129 -1.32 -8.14 5.71
CA GLY A 129 0.02 -7.57 5.87
C GLY A 129 1.14 -8.54 5.48
N ALA A 130 1.04 -9.80 5.92
CA ALA A 130 2.01 -10.84 5.58
C ALA A 130 2.12 -11.05 4.07
N ALA A 131 1.03 -10.90 3.32
CA ALA A 131 1.05 -10.99 1.86
C ALA A 131 1.81 -9.86 1.16
N LEU A 132 1.98 -8.70 1.81
CA LEU A 132 2.78 -7.58 1.29
C LEU A 132 4.24 -7.66 1.71
N LEU A 133 4.56 -8.39 2.77
CA LEU A 133 5.92 -8.47 3.33
C LEU A 133 6.99 -8.87 2.29
N PRO A 134 6.78 -9.90 1.43
CA PRO A 134 7.76 -10.26 0.40
C PRO A 134 8.08 -9.12 -0.57
N LEU A 135 7.11 -8.23 -0.84
CA LEU A 135 7.30 -7.13 -1.81
C LEU A 135 8.32 -6.10 -1.32
N PHE A 136 8.47 -5.92 -0.01
CA PHE A 136 9.48 -5.02 0.56
C PHE A 136 10.91 -5.44 0.25
N PHE A 137 11.14 -6.74 0.00
CA PHE A 137 12.44 -7.29 -0.34
C PHE A 137 12.71 -7.33 -1.85
N VAL A 138 11.69 -7.11 -2.68
CA VAL A 138 11.80 -7.26 -4.15
C VAL A 138 11.70 -5.91 -4.87
N ALA A 139 10.99 -4.94 -4.31
CA ALA A 139 10.72 -3.66 -4.96
C ALA A 139 10.94 -2.46 -4.04
N VAL A 140 11.37 -1.34 -4.63
CA VAL A 140 11.71 -0.09 -3.95
C VAL A 140 10.50 0.81 -3.68
N ASP A 141 9.31 0.41 -4.15
CA ASP A 141 8.05 1.15 -4.02
C ASP A 141 7.43 1.05 -2.60
N TRP A 142 8.25 1.16 -1.56
CA TRP A 142 7.82 1.00 -0.16
C TRP A 142 6.70 1.96 0.22
N GLY A 143 6.74 3.20 -0.27
CA GLY A 143 5.65 4.15 -0.04
C GLY A 143 4.31 3.68 -0.58
N ARG A 144 4.30 2.96 -1.71
CA ARG A 144 3.09 2.32 -2.25
C ARG A 144 2.62 1.20 -1.34
N PHE A 145 3.54 0.34 -0.90
CA PHE A 145 3.18 -0.82 -0.08
C PHE A 145 2.64 -0.41 1.29
N VAL A 146 3.24 0.61 1.92
CA VAL A 146 2.73 1.19 3.17
C VAL A 146 1.34 1.80 2.95
N SER A 147 1.14 2.58 1.89
CA SER A 147 -0.18 3.17 1.58
C SER A 147 -1.25 2.10 1.35
N VAL A 148 -0.91 1.04 0.62
CA VAL A 148 -1.78 -0.11 0.38
C VAL A 148 -2.12 -0.84 1.69
N GLN A 149 -1.15 -1.02 2.57
CA GLN A 149 -1.36 -1.66 3.87
C GLN A 149 -2.24 -0.82 4.79
N ILE A 150 -1.98 0.49 4.88
CA ILE A 150 -2.79 1.42 5.69
C ILE A 150 -4.22 1.46 5.17
N PHE A 151 -4.40 1.60 3.85
CA PHE A 151 -5.73 1.58 3.22
C PHE A 151 -6.46 0.26 3.51
N GLY A 152 -5.78 -0.88 3.31
CA GLY A 152 -6.36 -2.19 3.57
C GLY A 152 -6.74 -2.37 5.04
N PHE A 153 -5.89 -1.93 5.96
CA PHE A 153 -6.18 -1.92 7.39
C PHE A 153 -7.43 -1.09 7.70
N SER A 154 -7.52 0.14 7.20
CA SER A 154 -8.69 1.02 7.39
C SER A 154 -9.99 0.38 6.90
N VAL A 155 -9.95 -0.26 5.72
CA VAL A 155 -11.11 -0.97 5.17
C VAL A 155 -11.52 -2.14 6.07
N LEU A 156 -10.56 -2.97 6.52
CA LEU A 156 -10.85 -4.09 7.41
C LEU A 156 -11.43 -3.64 8.75
N MET A 157 -10.91 -2.55 9.32
CA MET A 157 -11.44 -2.00 10.56
C MET A 157 -12.86 -1.47 10.36
N MET A 158 -13.11 -0.71 9.29
CA MET A 158 -14.44 -0.20 8.95
C MET A 158 -15.47 -1.34 8.82
N VAL A 159 -15.13 -2.39 8.06
CA VAL A 159 -15.97 -3.59 7.94
C VAL A 159 -16.14 -4.29 9.28
N GLY A 160 -15.08 -4.34 10.09
CA GLY A 160 -15.11 -4.85 11.46
C GLY A 160 -16.10 -4.11 12.35
N TYR A 161 -16.15 -2.77 12.30
CA TYR A 161 -17.13 -1.98 13.04
C TYR A 161 -18.55 -2.22 12.55
N LEU A 162 -18.78 -2.18 11.23
CA LEU A 162 -20.11 -2.39 10.63
C LEU A 162 -20.70 -3.78 10.93
N THR A 163 -19.84 -4.77 11.18
CA THR A 163 -20.22 -6.13 11.56
C THR A 163 -20.24 -6.35 13.08
N GLY A 164 -19.83 -5.37 13.88
CA GLY A 164 -19.70 -5.49 15.34
C GLY A 164 -18.54 -6.38 15.80
N ALA A 165 -17.67 -6.80 14.88
CA ALA A 165 -16.47 -7.59 15.14
C ALA A 165 -15.31 -6.76 15.71
N VAL A 166 -15.37 -5.43 15.57
CA VAL A 166 -14.49 -4.46 16.23
C VAL A 166 -15.36 -3.57 17.13
N ARG A 167 -14.93 -3.41 18.37
CA ARG A 167 -15.59 -2.53 19.37
C ARG A 167 -14.56 -1.62 20.01
N GLU A 168 -14.96 -0.38 20.27
CA GLU A 168 -14.12 0.59 20.98
C GLU A 168 -13.92 0.15 22.44
N LYS A 169 -12.67 0.08 22.91
CA LYS A 169 -12.39 0.00 24.36
C LYS A 169 -12.29 1.39 24.97
N ARG A 170 -11.75 2.34 24.20
CA ARG A 170 -11.43 3.70 24.64
C ARG A 170 -11.80 4.68 23.53
N GLN A 171 -12.47 5.77 23.91
CA GLN A 171 -12.76 6.85 22.98
C GLN A 171 -11.47 7.59 22.60
N ILE A 172 -11.30 7.86 21.30
CA ILE A 172 -10.21 8.67 20.79
C ILE A 172 -10.50 10.13 21.14
N THR A 173 -9.57 10.81 21.80
CA THR A 173 -9.77 12.23 22.15
C THR A 173 -9.53 13.12 20.93
N PRO A 174 -10.21 14.28 20.81
CA PRO A 174 -9.96 15.23 19.72
C PRO A 174 -8.48 15.65 19.60
N GLY A 175 -7.77 15.74 20.73
CA GLY A 175 -6.33 16.02 20.75
C GLY A 175 -5.49 14.94 20.08
N GLN A 176 -5.84 13.66 20.25
CA GLN A 176 -5.17 12.56 19.55
C GLN A 176 -5.40 12.62 18.04
N ILE A 177 -6.63 12.93 17.61
CA ILE A 177 -6.96 13.14 16.19
C ILE A 177 -6.12 14.28 15.62
N LEU A 178 -6.06 15.42 16.31
CA LEU A 178 -5.27 16.57 15.90
C LEU A 178 -3.78 16.22 15.78
N VAL A 179 -3.21 15.51 16.75
CA VAL A 179 -1.82 15.05 16.68
C VAL A 179 -1.59 14.14 15.48
N CYS A 180 -2.48 13.17 15.21
CA CYS A 180 -2.39 12.31 14.04
C CYS A 180 -2.47 13.10 12.72
N LEU A 181 -3.35 14.10 12.64
CA LEU A 181 -3.48 14.96 11.46
C LEU A 181 -2.21 15.80 11.25
N VAL A 182 -1.67 16.40 12.32
CA VAL A 182 -0.43 17.19 12.24
C VAL A 182 0.75 16.31 11.80
N ILE A 183 0.88 15.10 12.35
CA ILE A 183 1.89 14.13 11.90
C ILE A 183 1.69 13.80 10.41
N GLY A 184 0.46 13.51 9.98
CA GLY A 184 0.16 13.22 8.57
C GLY A 184 0.41 14.39 7.61
N LEU A 185 0.32 15.63 8.09
CA LEU A 185 0.64 16.83 7.30
C LEU A 185 2.15 17.10 7.21
N ILE A 186 2.88 16.84 8.30
CA ILE A 186 4.33 17.04 8.38
C ILE A 186 5.06 15.96 7.59
N PHE A 187 4.61 14.71 7.71
CA PHE A 187 5.26 13.56 7.10
C PHE A 187 4.45 13.09 5.89
N SER A 188 4.99 13.28 4.69
CA SER A 188 4.46 12.62 3.49
C SER A 188 5.44 11.55 3.02
N ILE A 189 4.89 10.41 2.64
CA ILE A 189 5.65 9.29 2.12
C ILE A 189 5.69 9.41 0.60
N GLY A 190 6.81 9.84 0.05
CA GLY A 190 7.04 9.90 -1.38
C GLY A 190 7.28 8.50 -1.96
N HIS A 191 6.78 8.26 -3.19
CA HIS A 191 6.94 6.97 -3.85
C HIS A 191 8.39 6.58 -4.12
N VAL A 192 9.28 7.55 -4.41
CA VAL A 192 10.67 7.31 -4.83
C VAL A 192 11.68 7.82 -3.80
N LYS A 193 11.42 9.00 -3.23
CA LYS A 193 12.35 9.76 -2.37
C LYS A 193 12.31 9.38 -0.89
N GLY A 194 11.41 8.49 -0.46
CA GLY A 194 11.27 8.13 0.95
C GLY A 194 10.40 9.13 1.71
N VAL A 195 10.73 9.41 2.97
CA VAL A 195 9.96 10.33 3.82
C VAL A 195 10.37 11.76 3.50
N SER A 196 9.43 12.58 3.03
CA SER A 196 9.64 14.02 2.88
C SER A 196 9.03 14.74 4.08
N THR A 197 9.82 15.60 4.73
CA THR A 197 9.30 16.60 5.66
C THR A 197 8.60 17.69 4.84
N LEU A 198 7.43 18.15 5.31
CA LEU A 198 6.59 19.17 4.66
C LEU A 198 5.96 18.72 3.33
N GLY A 199 5.75 17.43 3.13
CA GLY A 199 5.30 16.92 1.83
C GLY A 199 3.92 17.44 1.36
N ALA A 200 3.02 17.80 2.27
CA ALA A 200 1.75 18.45 1.90
C ALA A 200 1.98 19.87 1.34
N LEU A 201 2.91 20.63 1.93
CA LEU A 201 3.27 21.97 1.48
C LEU A 201 4.05 21.94 0.17
N SER A 202 4.93 20.97 -0.03
CA SER A 202 5.65 20.81 -1.30
C SER A 202 4.71 20.39 -2.43
N SER A 203 3.70 19.56 -2.14
CA SER A 203 2.67 19.19 -3.11
C SER A 203 1.77 20.38 -3.48
N LEU A 204 1.38 21.20 -2.50
CA LEU A 204 0.65 22.44 -2.74
C LEU A 204 1.47 23.43 -3.57
N TYR A 205 2.77 23.55 -3.29
CA TYR A 205 3.67 24.40 -4.05
C TYR A 205 3.76 23.97 -5.53
N LEU A 206 3.87 22.67 -5.80
CA LEU A 206 3.91 22.13 -7.17
C LEU A 206 2.60 22.32 -7.94
N ILE A 207 1.44 22.37 -7.27
CA ILE A 207 0.14 22.61 -7.92
C ILE A 207 -0.03 24.10 -8.28
N LEU A 208 0.65 24.99 -7.55
CA LEU A 208 0.55 26.43 -7.73
C LEU A 208 1.54 27.00 -8.78
N GLN A 209 2.40 26.16 -9.35
CA GLN A 209 3.32 26.49 -10.45
C GLN A 209 2.75 26.02 -11.79
#